data_AF-A0A956K8Z1-F1
#
_entry.id   AF-A0A956K8Z1-F1
#
_cell.length_a   1.000
_cell.length_b   1.000
_cell.length_c   1.000
_cell.angle_alpha   90.00
_cell.angle_beta   90.00
_cell.angle_gamma   90.00
#
_symmetry.space_group_name_H-M   'P 1'
#
loop_
_entity.id
_entity.type
_entity.pdbx_description
1 polymer ?
#
loop_
_entity_poly.entity_id
_entity_poly.type
_entity_poly.pdbx_seq_one_letter_code
_entity_poly.pdbx_strand_id
1 'polypeptide(L)'
;MLLTACPDDTGIGDDEIGSTVGDTTDGSTGESSSDGMTTDTTTDTTDVTDTTTDTTDTTTDTTTDTTDTTTDTTDTTTGGSCGDGQLDEGEACDGDNLGGLNCTSQGFLSGQLACDAQCSFDTAGCFEGQEGDPCNDSDQCIDYCNDGQCWDGSSGDKCSWLWQCDSNWCKLDGTCS
;
A
#
# COMPACT_ATOMS: atom_id res chain seq x y z
N MET A 1 51.47 17.48 16.45
CA MET A 1 50.70 16.71 15.47
C MET A 1 50.70 15.27 15.93
N LEU A 2 49.70 14.91 16.75
CA LEU A 2 49.50 13.51 17.17
C LEU A 2 48.83 12.79 16.01
N LEU A 3 49.52 11.77 15.46
CA LEU A 3 48.85 10.69 14.75
C LEU A 3 48.32 9.74 15.82
N THR A 4 47.00 9.65 15.96
CA THR A 4 46.34 8.56 16.69
C THR A 4 45.51 7.80 15.68
N ALA A 5 45.99 6.61 15.35
CA ALA A 5 45.30 5.62 14.55
C ALA A 5 44.05 5.11 15.28
N CYS A 6 43.00 4.81 14.52
CA CYS A 6 41.87 4.00 14.96
C CYS A 6 42.32 2.54 15.13
N PRO A 7 41.93 1.86 16.23
CA PRO A 7 42.26 0.45 16.44
C PRO A 7 41.40 -0.48 15.57
N ASP A 8 42.04 -1.54 15.07
CA ASP A 8 41.47 -2.72 14.43
C ASP A 8 40.29 -3.29 15.23
N ASP A 9 39.13 -3.42 14.57
CA ASP A 9 38.03 -4.25 15.07
C ASP A 9 38.11 -5.63 14.43
N THR A 10 38.46 -6.58 15.28
CA THR A 10 38.67 -7.99 14.98
C THR A 10 37.36 -8.72 14.79
N GLY A 11 37.18 -9.32 13.62
CA GLY A 11 36.63 -10.68 13.47
C GLY A 11 35.17 -10.93 13.85
N ILE A 12 34.32 -11.09 12.84
CA ILE A 12 33.18 -12.02 12.92
C ILE A 12 33.50 -13.16 11.96
N GLY A 13 33.52 -14.37 12.51
CA GLY A 13 33.98 -15.60 11.88
C GLY A 13 32.99 -16.18 10.87
N ASP A 14 33.58 -16.82 9.87
CA ASP A 14 32.93 -17.76 8.98
C ASP A 14 32.58 -19.05 9.75
N ASP A 15 31.31 -19.23 10.11
CA ASP A 15 30.78 -20.54 10.48
C ASP A 15 30.13 -21.19 9.25
N GLU A 16 30.95 -21.94 8.51
CA GLU A 16 30.46 -22.99 7.63
C GLU A 16 29.83 -24.11 8.45
N ILE A 17 28.52 -24.27 8.35
CA ILE A 17 27.87 -25.56 8.59
C ILE A 17 27.09 -25.98 7.35
N GLY A 18 27.73 -26.84 6.56
CA GLY A 18 27.06 -27.63 5.54
C GLY A 18 26.02 -28.55 6.18
N SER A 19 24.79 -28.51 5.64
CA SER A 19 23.80 -29.55 5.85
C SER A 19 23.22 -29.96 4.51
N THR A 20 23.75 -31.06 3.97
CA THR A 20 23.11 -31.81 2.90
C THR A 20 22.03 -32.70 3.51
N VAL A 21 20.77 -32.36 3.30
CA VAL A 21 19.68 -33.33 3.14
C VAL A 21 18.71 -32.78 2.11
N GLY A 22 18.48 -33.57 1.06
CA GLY A 22 17.54 -33.23 0.00
C GLY A 22 16.11 -33.27 0.51
N ASP A 23 15.29 -32.39 -0.04
CA ASP A 23 13.87 -32.64 -0.14
C ASP A 23 13.41 -32.30 -1.56
N THR A 24 12.73 -33.26 -2.15
CA THR A 24 12.14 -33.23 -3.47
C THR A 24 10.70 -32.78 -3.36
N THR A 25 10.19 -32.09 -4.39
CA THR A 25 8.80 -31.66 -4.59
C THR A 25 8.43 -30.40 -3.78
N ASP A 26 7.95 -29.32 -4.39
CA ASP A 26 6.70 -29.27 -5.14
C ASP A 26 6.74 -28.17 -6.23
N GLY A 27 6.33 -28.54 -7.44
CA GLY A 27 6.17 -27.64 -8.57
C GLY A 27 4.73 -27.20 -8.67
N SER A 28 4.42 -25.99 -8.24
CA SER A 28 3.11 -25.38 -8.47
C SER A 28 3.10 -24.63 -9.81
N THR A 29 2.72 -25.34 -10.88
CA THR A 29 2.18 -24.75 -12.11
C THR A 29 0.67 -24.63 -11.94
N GLY A 30 0.19 -23.43 -11.61
CA GLY A 30 -1.23 -23.10 -11.63
C GLY A 30 -1.63 -22.53 -12.99
N GLU A 31 -1.85 -23.40 -13.98
CA GLU A 31 -2.47 -23.04 -15.25
C GLU A 31 -4.00 -22.95 -15.06
N SER A 32 -4.57 -21.91 -15.65
CA SER A 32 -6.01 -21.68 -15.73
C SER A 32 -6.70 -22.78 -16.53
N SER A 33 -7.76 -23.36 -15.98
CA SER A 33 -8.72 -24.17 -16.75
C SER A 33 -10.12 -23.64 -16.57
N SER A 34 -10.60 -23.01 -17.63
CA SER A 34 -12.00 -22.72 -17.91
C SER A 34 -12.64 -23.93 -18.58
N ASP A 35 -13.47 -24.67 -17.84
CA ASP A 35 -14.45 -25.62 -18.38
C ASP A 35 -15.82 -25.11 -17.88
N GLY A 36 -16.73 -24.63 -18.72
CA GLY A 36 -17.37 -25.41 -19.77
C GLY A 36 -18.76 -25.85 -19.28
N MET A 37 -19.64 -24.89 -18.98
CA MET A 37 -21.01 -25.17 -18.53
C MET A 37 -21.82 -25.69 -19.72
N THR A 38 -22.09 -27.00 -19.72
CA THR A 38 -22.91 -27.66 -20.74
C THR A 38 -24.36 -27.22 -20.62
N THR A 39 -24.95 -26.83 -21.74
CA THR A 39 -26.38 -26.59 -21.90
C THR A 39 -27.16 -27.88 -21.69
N ASP A 40 -27.88 -27.99 -20.57
CA ASP A 40 -28.89 -29.02 -20.40
C ASP A 40 -30.27 -28.44 -20.70
N THR A 41 -30.79 -28.80 -21.86
CA THR A 41 -32.17 -28.56 -22.26
C THR A 41 -32.99 -29.72 -21.75
N THR A 42 -33.66 -29.51 -20.63
CA THR A 42 -34.83 -30.32 -20.27
C THR A 42 -36.00 -29.40 -20.00
N THR A 43 -36.91 -29.41 -20.98
CA THR A 43 -38.29 -28.95 -20.85
C THR A 43 -38.94 -29.70 -19.69
N ASP A 44 -39.32 -28.99 -18.63
CA ASP A 44 -40.39 -29.46 -17.77
C ASP A 44 -41.35 -28.30 -17.45
N THR A 45 -42.41 -28.26 -18.25
CA THR A 45 -43.62 -27.50 -18.03
C THR A 45 -44.35 -28.06 -16.82
N THR A 46 -44.31 -27.36 -15.70
CA THR A 46 -45.40 -27.38 -14.71
C THR A 46 -45.81 -25.96 -14.36
N ASP A 47 -46.87 -25.57 -15.05
CA ASP A 47 -47.88 -24.60 -14.67
C ASP A 47 -48.20 -24.68 -13.17
N VAL A 48 -47.86 -23.63 -12.42
CA VAL A 48 -48.48 -23.36 -11.11
C VAL A 48 -48.94 -21.90 -11.14
N THR A 49 -50.12 -21.68 -11.71
CA THR A 49 -50.95 -20.55 -11.33
C THR A 49 -51.35 -20.73 -9.86
N ASP A 50 -50.74 -19.98 -8.93
CA ASP A 50 -51.28 -19.87 -7.58
C ASP A 50 -51.80 -18.45 -7.34
N THR A 51 -53.09 -18.31 -7.65
CA THR A 51 -53.92 -17.23 -7.14
C THR A 51 -54.49 -17.72 -5.81
N THR A 52 -53.86 -17.38 -4.69
CA THR A 52 -54.52 -17.39 -3.39
C THR A 52 -54.10 -16.17 -2.59
N THR A 53 -55.01 -15.19 -2.57
CA THR A 53 -55.10 -14.23 -1.49
C THR A 53 -55.32 -15.00 -0.20
N ASP A 54 -54.42 -14.88 0.77
CA ASP A 54 -54.82 -15.08 2.16
C ASP A 54 -54.21 -14.01 3.06
N THR A 55 -55.08 -13.44 3.87
CA THR A 55 -54.86 -12.26 4.70
C THR A 55 -54.69 -12.75 6.13
N THR A 56 -53.88 -12.02 6.90
CA THR A 56 -53.72 -12.11 8.36
C THR A 56 -53.04 -13.36 8.90
N ASP A 57 -51.75 -13.22 9.26
CA ASP A 57 -51.37 -13.58 10.62
C ASP A 57 -50.27 -12.65 11.15
N THR A 58 -50.47 -12.19 12.38
CA THR A 58 -49.61 -11.27 13.12
C THR A 58 -49.19 -11.99 14.39
N THR A 59 -48.00 -12.60 14.42
CA THR A 59 -47.19 -12.77 15.64
C THR A 59 -45.74 -13.13 15.28
N THR A 60 -44.84 -12.20 15.63
CA THR A 60 -43.60 -12.40 16.40
C THR A 60 -42.70 -13.62 16.11
N ASP A 61 -41.54 -13.30 15.51
CA ASP A 61 -40.18 -13.87 15.65
C ASP A 61 -39.93 -15.38 15.64
N THR A 62 -39.14 -15.84 14.65
CA THR A 62 -37.83 -16.55 14.83
C THR A 62 -37.15 -16.74 13.45
N THR A 63 -36.28 -15.79 13.09
CA THR A 63 -35.02 -15.87 12.30
C THR A 63 -34.79 -16.96 11.22
N THR A 64 -34.50 -16.56 9.97
CA THR A 64 -33.26 -16.93 9.24
C THR A 64 -33.03 -15.94 8.09
N ASP A 65 -31.88 -15.29 8.20
CA ASP A 65 -31.35 -14.15 7.47
C ASP A 65 -30.52 -14.59 6.25
N THR A 66 -30.56 -13.84 5.14
CA THR A 66 -29.42 -13.50 4.25
C THR A 66 -29.90 -12.73 3.02
N THR A 67 -30.38 -11.51 3.24
CA THR A 67 -30.07 -10.42 2.31
C THR A 67 -29.51 -9.29 3.16
N ASP A 68 -28.34 -9.61 3.71
CA ASP A 68 -27.55 -8.73 4.54
C ASP A 68 -26.79 -7.78 3.63
N THR A 69 -27.46 -6.69 3.27
CA THR A 69 -26.79 -5.42 2.93
C THR A 69 -27.00 -4.47 4.10
N THR A 70 -26.86 -4.97 5.32
CA THR A 70 -26.50 -4.10 6.43
C THR A 70 -25.00 -3.93 6.34
N THR A 71 -24.56 -2.72 6.00
CA THR A 71 -23.32 -2.25 6.60
C THR A 71 -23.62 -2.25 8.09
N ASP A 72 -23.14 -3.27 8.78
CA ASP A 72 -23.23 -3.41 10.23
C ASP A 72 -22.35 -2.31 10.85
N THR A 73 -22.90 -1.09 10.81
CA THR A 73 -22.35 0.14 11.35
C THR A 73 -23.29 0.58 12.45
N THR A 74 -23.39 -0.22 13.52
CA THR A 74 -23.69 0.27 14.86
C THR A 74 -23.53 -0.88 15.87
N ASP A 75 -22.31 -1.07 16.36
CA ASP A 75 -22.12 -1.45 17.75
C ASP A 75 -21.23 -0.41 18.47
N THR A 76 -21.81 0.79 18.63
CA THR A 76 -21.94 1.53 19.90
C THR A 76 -20.81 1.24 20.93
N THR A 77 -19.94 2.16 21.34
CA THR A 77 -20.16 3.59 21.63
C THR A 77 -18.83 4.23 22.01
N THR A 78 -18.35 5.19 21.21
CA THR A 78 -17.56 6.42 21.52
C THR A 78 -16.69 6.86 20.32
N GLY A 79 -16.57 6.06 19.25
CA GLY A 79 -15.89 6.46 18.01
C GLY A 79 -16.83 6.98 16.92
N GLY A 80 -16.36 7.96 16.15
CA GLY A 80 -17.05 8.69 15.09
C GLY A 80 -17.42 7.87 13.88
N SER A 81 -18.08 8.55 12.93
CA SER A 81 -18.34 7.97 11.62
C SER A 81 -17.31 8.50 10.63
N CYS A 82 -16.51 7.59 10.09
CA CYS A 82 -15.50 7.95 9.12
C CYS A 82 -16.06 8.75 7.93
N GLY A 83 -15.45 9.90 7.66
CA GLY A 83 -15.83 10.84 6.62
C GLY A 83 -16.79 11.93 7.09
N ASP A 84 -16.97 12.14 8.39
CA ASP A 84 -17.82 13.22 8.93
C ASP A 84 -17.07 14.55 9.15
N GLY A 85 -15.75 14.54 8.93
CA GLY A 85 -14.84 15.66 9.03
C GLY A 85 -14.33 15.95 10.45
N GLN A 86 -14.74 15.16 11.45
CA GLN A 86 -14.24 15.24 12.82
C GLN A 86 -13.33 14.05 13.12
N LEU A 87 -12.33 14.28 13.96
CA LEU A 87 -11.44 13.21 14.37
C LEU A 87 -11.94 12.65 15.70
N ASP A 88 -12.60 11.50 15.65
CA ASP A 88 -13.18 10.88 16.83
C ASP A 88 -12.33 9.74 17.41
N GLU A 89 -12.73 9.20 18.56
CA GLU A 89 -11.95 8.17 19.25
C GLU A 89 -11.89 6.87 18.44
N GLY A 90 -10.67 6.47 18.05
CA GLY A 90 -10.43 5.25 17.27
C GLY A 90 -10.12 5.50 15.80
N GLU A 91 -10.27 6.73 15.32
CA GLU A 91 -9.89 7.14 13.97
C GLU A 91 -8.45 7.69 13.95
N ALA A 92 -7.69 7.38 12.90
CA ALA A 92 -6.36 7.97 12.71
C ALA A 92 -6.45 9.35 12.04
N CYS A 93 -7.45 9.52 11.17
CA CYS A 93 -7.77 10.72 10.42
C CYS A 93 -9.25 10.69 10.02
N ASP A 94 -9.80 11.83 9.59
CA ASP A 94 -11.11 11.88 8.92
C ASP A 94 -11.08 12.92 7.79
N GLY A 95 -11.18 12.46 6.54
CA GLY A 95 -11.12 13.33 5.36
C GLY A 95 -9.82 14.15 5.33
N ASP A 96 -9.96 15.49 5.38
CA ASP A 96 -8.81 16.41 5.45
C ASP A 96 -8.29 16.61 6.89
N ASN A 97 -9.03 16.15 7.90
CA ASN A 97 -8.63 16.23 9.30
C ASN A 97 -7.67 15.09 9.65
N LEU A 98 -6.38 15.30 9.37
CA LEU A 98 -5.31 14.35 9.65
C LEU A 98 -4.82 14.36 11.11
N GLY A 99 -5.52 15.04 12.02
CA GLY A 99 -5.08 15.18 13.41
C GLY A 99 -3.77 15.95 13.58
N GLY A 100 -3.40 16.79 12.59
CA GLY A 100 -2.13 17.50 12.54
C GLY A 100 -0.93 16.64 12.11
N LEU A 101 -1.17 15.39 11.73
CA LEU A 101 -0.16 14.50 11.16
C LEU A 101 0.02 14.78 9.66
N ASN A 102 1.20 14.44 9.17
CA ASN A 102 1.64 14.60 7.79
C ASN A 102 2.68 13.51 7.43
N CYS A 103 3.12 13.44 6.17
CA CYS A 103 4.11 12.46 5.73
C CYS A 103 5.38 12.46 6.61
N THR A 104 5.89 13.64 7.00
CA THR A 104 7.08 13.73 7.87
C THR A 104 6.87 13.14 9.26
N SER A 105 5.68 13.30 9.84
CA SER A 105 5.33 12.67 11.12
C SER A 105 5.16 11.15 11.02
N GLN A 106 4.87 10.63 9.83
CA GLN A 106 4.75 9.19 9.55
C GLN A 106 6.10 8.55 9.18
N GLY A 107 7.19 9.33 9.11
CA GLY A 107 8.54 8.85 8.84
C GLY A 107 9.02 9.03 7.40
N PHE A 108 8.24 9.68 6.54
CA PHE A 108 8.63 10.01 5.17
C PHE A 108 9.35 11.36 5.10
N LEU A 109 10.02 11.65 3.98
CA LEU A 109 10.74 12.92 3.78
C LEU A 109 9.82 14.04 3.31
N SER A 110 8.88 13.72 2.41
CA SER A 110 7.99 14.72 1.81
C SER A 110 6.68 14.11 1.32
N GLY A 111 5.87 14.92 0.63
CA GLY A 111 4.62 14.49 0.01
C GLY A 111 3.36 14.96 0.73
N GLN A 112 2.23 14.38 0.31
CA GLN A 112 0.90 14.67 0.84
C GLN A 112 0.30 13.43 1.48
N LEU A 113 0.04 13.51 2.79
CA LEU A 113 -0.66 12.47 3.52
C LEU A 113 -2.15 12.62 3.26
N ALA A 114 -2.85 11.51 3.07
CA ALA A 114 -4.29 11.47 2.88
C ALA A 114 -4.96 10.57 3.92
N CYS A 115 -6.28 10.68 4.01
CA CYS A 115 -7.10 9.78 4.79
C CYS A 115 -7.93 8.90 3.86
N ASP A 116 -7.89 7.59 4.07
CA ASP A 116 -8.69 6.64 3.28
C ASP A 116 -10.14 6.53 3.80
N ALA A 117 -10.98 5.79 3.08
CA ALA A 117 -12.39 5.58 3.45
C ALA A 117 -12.58 4.69 4.69
N GLN A 118 -11.50 4.18 5.27
CA GLN A 118 -11.48 3.41 6.52
C GLN A 118 -10.84 4.22 7.66
N CYS A 119 -10.68 5.54 7.49
CA CYS A 119 -10.11 6.45 8.47
C CYS A 119 -8.70 6.04 8.95
N SER A 120 -7.96 5.46 8.02
CA SER A 120 -6.55 5.12 8.13
C SER A 120 -5.72 6.06 7.26
N PHE A 121 -4.46 6.25 7.65
CA PHE A 121 -3.54 7.06 6.86
C PHE A 121 -3.20 6.38 5.55
N ASP A 122 -3.44 7.09 4.45
CA ASP A 122 -2.94 6.72 3.13
C ASP A 122 -1.64 7.48 2.85
N THR A 123 -0.54 6.71 2.81
CA THR A 123 0.82 7.21 2.57
C THR A 123 1.25 7.08 1.11
N ALA A 124 0.36 6.73 0.18
CA ALA A 124 0.71 6.59 -1.24
C ALA A 124 1.20 7.91 -1.87
N GLY A 125 0.79 9.05 -1.30
CA GLY A 125 1.28 10.39 -1.68
C GLY A 125 2.52 10.84 -0.91
N CYS A 126 3.11 10.01 -0.05
CA CYS A 126 4.32 10.30 0.71
C CYS A 126 5.55 9.72 0.02
N PHE A 127 6.67 10.45 0.11
CA PHE A 127 7.90 10.11 -0.61
C PHE A 127 9.08 10.02 0.35
N GLU A 128 9.96 9.05 0.08
CA GLU A 128 11.20 8.84 0.83
C GLU A 128 12.39 9.59 0.21
N GLY A 129 12.17 10.30 -0.91
CA GLY A 129 13.22 11.05 -1.58
C GLY A 129 14.19 10.16 -2.35
N GLN A 130 13.73 8.98 -2.79
CA GLN A 130 14.50 8.03 -3.60
C GLN A 130 14.48 8.43 -5.08
N GLU A 131 15.30 7.77 -5.90
CA GLU A 131 15.33 8.01 -7.35
C GLU A 131 13.93 7.94 -7.97
N GLY A 132 13.56 8.98 -8.72
CA GLY A 132 12.26 9.09 -9.37
C GLY A 132 11.15 9.74 -8.52
N ASP A 133 11.35 9.94 -7.22
CA ASP A 133 10.40 10.67 -6.39
C ASP A 133 10.31 12.16 -6.82
N PRO A 134 9.13 12.78 -6.74
CA PRO A 134 8.96 14.19 -7.08
C PRO A 134 9.60 15.08 -6.02
N CYS A 135 10.23 16.17 -6.46
CA CYS A 135 10.84 17.14 -5.58
C CYS A 135 10.62 18.57 -6.08
N ASN A 136 10.58 19.53 -5.16
CA ASN A 136 10.58 20.96 -5.48
C ASN A 136 11.89 21.66 -5.05
N ASP A 137 12.70 20.98 -4.24
CA ASP A 137 14.00 21.42 -3.73
C ASP A 137 14.79 20.19 -3.25
N SER A 138 16.10 20.34 -3.05
CA SER A 138 17.00 19.23 -2.68
C SER A 138 16.74 18.63 -1.30
N ASP A 139 16.15 19.37 -0.36
CA ASP A 139 15.82 18.86 0.97
C ASP A 139 14.78 17.71 0.97
N GLN A 140 14.14 17.46 -0.18
CA GLN A 140 13.15 16.38 -0.36
C GLN A 140 13.76 15.10 -0.94
N CYS A 141 15.05 15.12 -1.29
CA CYS A 141 15.76 13.98 -1.85
C CYS A 141 16.87 13.53 -0.89
N ILE A 142 17.24 12.25 -0.95
CA ILE A 142 18.40 11.74 -0.22
C ILE A 142 19.70 12.35 -0.76
N ASP A 143 19.76 12.63 -2.06
CA ASP A 143 20.94 13.20 -2.72
C ASP A 143 20.63 14.57 -3.34
N TYR A 144 20.03 14.62 -4.53
CA TYR A 144 19.68 15.91 -5.14
C TYR A 144 18.40 15.90 -5.98
N CYS A 145 17.79 17.09 -6.05
CA CYS A 145 16.64 17.37 -6.89
C CYS A 145 17.08 17.99 -8.22
N ASN A 146 16.70 17.40 -9.36
CA ASN A 146 16.92 17.99 -10.67
C ASN A 146 15.71 17.84 -11.58
N ASP A 147 15.23 18.96 -12.12
CA ASP A 147 14.04 19.05 -12.99
C ASP A 147 12.76 18.46 -12.35
N GLY A 148 12.65 18.62 -11.03
CA GLY A 148 11.48 18.18 -10.27
C GLY A 148 11.46 16.71 -9.88
N GLN A 149 12.57 15.98 -10.10
CA GLN A 149 12.73 14.59 -9.70
C GLN A 149 14.03 14.37 -8.91
N CYS A 150 13.99 13.46 -7.95
CA CYS A 150 15.14 13.01 -7.20
C CYS A 150 15.99 12.05 -8.05
N TRP A 151 17.30 12.21 -7.97
CA TRP A 151 18.30 11.39 -8.66
C TRP A 151 19.43 11.06 -7.69
N ASP A 152 20.08 9.91 -7.88
CA ASP A 152 21.15 9.43 -7.00
C ASP A 152 22.57 9.63 -7.60
N GLY A 153 22.65 10.24 -8.78
CA GLY A 153 23.90 10.57 -9.44
C GLY A 153 24.48 9.41 -10.26
N SER A 154 23.73 8.32 -10.41
CA SER A 154 24.08 7.15 -11.21
C SER A 154 24.19 7.46 -12.71
N SER A 155 24.85 6.56 -13.45
CA SER A 155 25.00 6.72 -14.89
C SER A 155 23.63 6.72 -15.61
N GLY A 156 23.29 7.83 -16.25
CA GLY A 156 21.99 8.04 -16.91
C GLY A 156 21.12 9.09 -16.23
N ASP A 157 21.40 9.39 -14.97
CA ASP A 157 20.65 10.34 -14.16
C ASP A 157 20.74 11.75 -14.70
N LYS A 158 19.72 12.57 -14.42
CA LYS A 158 19.73 13.96 -14.83
C LYS A 158 20.72 14.77 -14.00
N CYS A 159 21.44 15.67 -14.67
CA CYS A 159 22.37 16.58 -14.02
C CYS A 159 22.37 17.94 -14.72
N SER A 160 22.55 18.99 -13.92
CA SER A 160 22.80 20.37 -14.33
C SER A 160 24.26 20.79 -14.06
N TRP A 161 24.96 20.08 -13.17
CA TRP A 161 26.32 20.38 -12.78
C TRP A 161 27.15 19.11 -12.62
N LEU A 162 28.47 19.24 -12.71
CA LEU A 162 29.40 18.11 -12.61
C LEU A 162 29.28 17.35 -11.29
N TRP A 163 29.05 18.06 -10.18
CA TRP A 163 29.01 17.51 -8.82
C TRP A 163 27.70 16.82 -8.46
N GLN A 164 26.74 16.78 -9.39
CA GLN A 164 25.50 16.02 -9.25
C GLN A 164 25.64 14.57 -9.74
N CYS A 165 26.84 14.12 -10.07
CA CYS A 165 27.07 12.76 -10.51
C CYS A 165 28.15 12.14 -9.64
N ASP A 166 28.03 10.86 -9.30
CA ASP A 166 29.04 10.13 -8.52
C ASP A 166 30.43 10.18 -9.17
N SER A 167 30.45 10.09 -10.50
CA SER A 167 31.66 10.17 -11.32
C SER A 167 32.19 11.61 -11.50
N ASN A 168 31.51 12.61 -10.94
CA ASN A 168 31.73 14.04 -11.16
C ASN A 168 31.72 14.45 -12.64
N TRP A 169 30.95 13.74 -13.45
CA TRP A 169 30.87 13.96 -14.90
C TRP A 169 29.42 14.06 -15.36
N CYS A 170 28.96 15.30 -15.51
CA CYS A 170 27.73 15.62 -16.22
C CYS A 170 28.04 15.83 -17.71
N LYS A 171 27.47 14.99 -18.57
CA LYS A 171 27.62 15.10 -20.03
C LYS A 171 26.93 16.37 -20.53
N LEU A 172 27.28 16.78 -21.75
CA LEU A 172 26.65 17.93 -22.42
C LEU A 172 25.15 17.72 -22.71
N ASP A 173 24.65 16.49 -22.66
CA ASP A 173 23.23 16.17 -22.81
C ASP A 173 22.43 16.29 -21.49
N GLY A 174 23.09 16.69 -20.39
CA GLY A 174 22.46 16.81 -19.07
C GLY A 174 22.24 15.47 -18.38
N THR A 175 23.05 14.45 -18.69
CA THR A 175 23.03 13.15 -18.00
C THR A 175 24.37 12.76 -17.40
N CYS A 176 24.34 12.05 -16.28
CA CYS A 176 25.52 11.49 -15.64
C CYS A 176 26.14 10.37 -16.49
N SER A 177 27.46 10.22 -16.40
CA SER A 177 28.23 9.26 -17.21
C SER A 177 28.71 8.03 -16.47
#